data_AF-A0A957NMP4-F1
#
_entry.id   AF-A0A957NMP4-F1
#
_cell.length_a   1.000
_cell.length_b   1.000
_cell.length_c   1.000
_cell.angle_alpha   90.00
_cell.angle_beta   90.00
_cell.angle_gamma   90.00
#
_symmetry.space_group_name_H-M   'P 1'
#
loop_
_entity.id
_entity.type
_entity.pdbx_description
1 polymer ?
#
loop_
_entity_poly.entity_id
_entity_poly.type
_entity_poly.pdbx_seq_one_letter_code
_entity_poly.pdbx_strand_id
1 'polypeptide(L)'
;SWIHNDADGTLGQLVRPIGRVGVYIPGGSAPLFSSLLMTAIPARVAGVPHISVISPPQRDTGLPFAATLVAADIVGVDAVYVAGGAQAVAALAFGTESIQRVDKICGPGNLFTTLAKRQLYGLVGIDGLPGPTETVVIADDSADPALAAADLLAQAEHDVLACAILLTPSRAMAQKVQAAVLHQLEELGRSDTIAGALQNGSGIVITESLSQAVALANDYAPEHLCLLVQNPWEHLSSIQNAGGVFLGERSFEVLGDYVAGPSHVMPTGGTARFNSPINVNDFVKIISIIGLNENALAQIGPAAETMANAEGLSAHAAAVSRRL
;
A
#
# COMPACT_ATOMS: atom_id res chain seq x y z
N SER A 1 -6.15 21.25 6.09
CA SER A 1 -7.41 21.74 6.71
C SER A 1 -7.87 22.96 5.94
N TRP A 2 -9.17 23.13 5.76
CA TRP A 2 -9.75 24.33 5.16
C TRP A 2 -11.04 24.73 5.90
N ILE A 3 -11.36 26.02 5.87
CA ILE A 3 -12.57 26.60 6.45
C ILE A 3 -13.11 27.60 5.44
N HIS A 4 -14.40 27.52 5.14
CA HIS A 4 -15.15 28.45 4.31
C HIS A 4 -16.24 29.09 5.17
N ASN A 5 -16.30 30.42 5.14
CA ASN A 5 -17.33 31.20 5.83
C ASN A 5 -18.10 32.03 4.81
N ASP A 6 -19.41 32.01 4.92
CA ASP A 6 -20.33 32.81 4.10
C ASP A 6 -21.47 33.41 4.96
N ALA A 7 -22.51 33.92 4.31
CA ALA A 7 -23.66 34.53 4.98
C ALA A 7 -24.55 33.50 5.73
N ASP A 8 -24.40 32.22 5.42
CA ASP A 8 -25.20 31.11 5.94
C ASP A 8 -24.45 30.34 7.05
N GLY A 9 -23.13 30.51 7.13
CA GLY A 9 -22.33 30.12 8.28
C GLY A 9 -20.94 29.62 7.88
N THR A 10 -20.52 28.52 8.51
CA THR A 10 -19.19 27.93 8.35
C THR A 10 -19.28 26.48 7.91
N LEU A 11 -18.55 26.14 6.85
CA LEU A 11 -18.27 24.77 6.43
C LEU A 11 -16.75 24.55 6.37
N GLY A 12 -16.29 23.33 6.60
CA GLY A 12 -14.85 23.08 6.59
C GLY A 12 -14.45 21.63 6.78
N GLN A 13 -13.14 21.41 6.76
CA GLN A 13 -12.52 20.13 7.10
C GLN A 13 -11.24 20.35 7.93
N LEU A 14 -11.17 19.68 9.08
CA LEU A 14 -9.94 19.54 9.84
C LEU A 14 -9.22 18.26 9.41
N VAL A 15 -7.94 18.38 9.06
CA VAL A 15 -7.05 17.24 8.90
C VAL A 15 -6.28 17.06 10.20
N ARG A 16 -6.33 15.86 10.80
CA ARG A 16 -5.69 15.56 12.08
C ARG A 16 -4.92 14.24 12.00
N PRO A 17 -3.69 14.16 12.54
CA PRO A 17 -2.98 12.89 12.59
C PRO A 17 -3.75 11.85 13.42
N ILE A 18 -3.50 10.58 13.09
CA ILE A 18 -3.85 9.46 13.95
C ILE A 18 -3.05 9.57 15.26
N GLY A 19 -3.65 9.20 16.39
CA GLY A 19 -3.04 9.38 17.70
C GLY A 19 -1.89 8.40 17.94
N ARG A 20 -2.09 7.13 17.61
CA ARG A 20 -1.09 6.06 17.80
C ARG A 20 -1.07 5.10 16.62
N VAL A 21 0.12 4.80 16.12
CA VAL A 21 0.33 3.87 15.00
C VAL A 21 1.26 2.74 15.43
N GLY A 22 0.88 1.51 15.09
CA GLY A 22 1.75 0.33 15.17
C GLY A 22 2.24 -0.05 13.78
N VAL A 23 3.55 -0.27 13.64
CA VAL A 23 4.19 -0.70 12.38
C VAL A 23 4.70 -2.12 12.57
N TYR A 24 4.10 -3.08 11.87
CA TYR A 24 4.54 -4.47 11.87
C TYR A 24 5.65 -4.66 10.83
N ILE A 25 6.80 -5.19 11.26
CA ILE A 25 7.95 -5.45 10.38
C ILE A 25 8.27 -6.94 10.35
N PRO A 26 8.16 -7.59 9.18
CA PRO A 26 8.53 -8.99 9.01
C PRO A 26 10.02 -9.22 9.33
N GLY A 27 10.31 -10.33 10.00
CA GLY A 27 11.68 -10.81 10.24
C GLY A 27 11.89 -12.27 9.84
N GLY A 28 11.01 -12.82 9.00
CA GLY A 28 10.98 -14.23 8.59
C GLY A 28 12.12 -14.62 7.64
N SER A 29 11.78 -15.03 6.41
CA SER A 29 12.76 -15.42 5.38
C SER A 29 13.67 -14.27 4.95
N ALA A 30 13.19 -13.03 5.02
CA ALA A 30 13.97 -11.81 4.79
C ALA A 30 13.60 -10.73 5.83
N PRO A 31 14.59 -10.09 6.49
CA PRO A 31 14.33 -8.97 7.38
C PRO A 31 14.16 -7.67 6.60
N LEU A 32 12.92 -7.20 6.46
CA LEU A 32 12.55 -6.06 5.61
C LEU A 32 12.63 -4.72 6.37
N PHE A 33 13.84 -4.26 6.68
CA PHE A 33 14.03 -2.98 7.36
C PHE A 33 13.65 -1.77 6.49
N SER A 34 13.67 -1.91 5.16
CA SER A 34 13.14 -0.89 4.23
C SER A 34 11.65 -0.62 4.46
N SER A 35 10.84 -1.65 4.72
CA SER A 35 9.41 -1.50 5.01
C SER A 35 9.14 -0.69 6.28
N LEU A 36 10.10 -0.66 7.22
CA LEU A 36 10.03 0.23 8.38
C LEU A 36 10.13 1.68 7.94
N LEU A 37 11.16 2.02 7.17
CA LEU A 37 11.35 3.38 6.65
C LEU A 37 10.12 3.82 5.83
N MET A 38 9.69 2.96 4.90
CA MET A 38 8.60 3.24 3.97
C MET A 38 7.22 3.34 4.64
N THR A 39 7.07 2.82 5.86
CA THR A 39 5.82 2.95 6.64
C THR A 39 5.88 4.06 7.69
N ALA A 40 6.98 4.15 8.43
CA ALA A 40 7.09 5.03 9.60
C ALA A 40 7.46 6.47 9.22
N ILE A 41 8.18 6.70 8.12
CA ILE A 41 8.48 8.07 7.64
C ILE A 41 7.20 8.83 7.29
N PRO A 42 6.26 8.30 6.47
CA PRO A 42 5.01 9.03 6.20
C PRO A 42 4.16 9.26 7.45
N ALA A 43 4.18 8.35 8.42
CA ALA A 43 3.51 8.53 9.71
C ALA A 43 4.12 9.68 10.53
N ARG A 44 5.46 9.79 10.55
CA ARG A 44 6.16 10.92 11.19
C ARG A 44 5.83 12.23 10.48
N VAL A 45 5.86 12.26 9.15
CA VAL A 45 5.52 13.45 8.35
C VAL A 45 4.07 13.88 8.57
N ALA A 46 3.14 12.95 8.73
CA ALA A 46 1.74 13.25 9.07
C ALA A 46 1.57 13.87 10.46
N GLY A 47 2.58 13.78 11.32
CA GLY A 47 2.54 14.28 12.70
C GLY A 47 1.95 13.30 13.70
N VAL A 48 2.02 11.99 13.43
CA VAL A 48 1.61 10.96 14.39
C VAL A 48 2.47 11.07 15.65
N PRO A 49 1.86 11.34 16.83
CA PRO A 49 2.63 11.63 18.04
C PRO A 49 3.22 10.38 18.68
N HIS A 50 2.69 9.18 18.41
CA HIS A 50 3.24 7.93 18.92
C HIS A 50 3.27 6.85 17.85
N ILE A 51 4.47 6.41 17.48
CA ILE A 51 4.74 5.35 16.52
C ILE A 51 5.50 4.24 17.24
N SER A 52 4.94 3.04 17.21
CA SER A 52 5.60 1.84 17.73
C SER A 52 5.90 0.87 16.61
N VAL A 53 7.04 0.20 16.68
CA VAL A 53 7.41 -0.88 15.76
C VAL A 53 7.28 -2.20 16.50
N ILE A 54 6.77 -3.23 15.83
CA ILE A 54 6.73 -4.60 16.37
C ILE A 54 7.36 -5.53 15.33
N SER A 55 8.32 -6.35 15.77
CA SER A 55 9.04 -7.27 14.88
C SER A 55 9.42 -8.55 15.61
N PRO A 56 9.36 -9.72 14.94
CA PRO A 56 9.74 -10.98 15.57
C PRO A 56 11.23 -11.00 15.93
N PRO A 57 11.61 -11.74 16.99
CA PRO A 57 13.00 -11.95 17.33
C PRO A 57 13.68 -12.90 16.35
N GLN A 58 14.98 -12.68 16.10
CA GLN A 58 15.86 -13.69 15.52
C GLN A 58 16.15 -14.78 16.55
N ARG A 59 16.29 -16.03 16.09
CA ARG A 59 16.44 -17.20 16.97
C ARG A 59 17.70 -17.17 17.83
N ASP A 60 18.76 -16.58 17.32
CA ASP A 60 20.09 -16.53 17.92
C ASP A 60 20.22 -15.42 18.97
N THR A 61 19.69 -14.23 18.68
CA THR A 61 19.83 -13.04 19.53
C THR A 61 18.64 -12.81 20.45
N GLY A 62 17.46 -13.36 20.13
CA GLY A 62 16.21 -13.01 20.80
C GLY A 62 15.74 -11.58 20.53
N LEU A 63 16.36 -10.89 19.56
CA LEU A 63 16.09 -9.50 19.20
C LEU A 63 15.68 -9.37 17.73
N PRO A 64 14.97 -8.29 17.34
CA PRO A 64 14.76 -7.96 15.94
C PRO A 64 16.09 -7.82 15.18
N PHE A 65 16.03 -7.86 13.86
CA PHE A 65 17.19 -7.66 13.01
C PHE A 65 17.89 -6.32 13.31
N ALA A 66 19.22 -6.31 13.36
CA ALA A 66 19.99 -5.13 13.76
C ALA A 66 19.68 -3.91 12.88
N ALA A 67 19.56 -4.09 11.55
CA ALA A 67 19.20 -2.99 10.67
C ALA A 67 17.77 -2.47 10.90
N THR A 68 16.83 -3.31 11.36
CA THR A 68 15.50 -2.87 11.77
C THR A 68 15.57 -1.95 12.99
N LEU A 69 16.44 -2.25 13.96
CA LEU A 69 16.67 -1.38 15.13
C LEU A 69 17.32 -0.05 14.74
N VAL A 70 18.30 -0.08 13.82
CA VAL A 70 18.92 1.15 13.28
C VAL A 70 17.89 1.98 12.50
N ALA A 71 17.07 1.36 11.66
CA ALA A 71 16.01 2.05 10.93
C ALA A 71 14.97 2.67 11.89
N ALA A 72 14.61 1.97 12.96
CA ALA A 72 13.74 2.47 14.02
C ALA A 72 14.32 3.71 14.71
N ASP A 73 15.62 3.71 15.02
CA ASP A 73 16.35 4.83 15.61
C ASP A 73 16.44 6.04 14.67
N ILE A 74 16.78 5.80 13.38
CA ILE A 74 16.83 6.85 12.35
C ILE A 74 15.48 7.56 12.19
N VAL A 75 14.37 6.81 12.18
CA VAL A 75 13.01 7.39 12.11
C VAL A 75 12.57 8.00 13.45
N GLY A 76 13.26 7.64 14.53
CA GLY A 76 12.98 8.09 15.88
C GLY A 76 11.66 7.58 16.41
N VAL A 77 11.34 6.28 16.24
CA VAL A 77 10.10 5.66 16.76
C VAL A 77 10.06 5.65 18.29
N ASP A 78 8.87 5.65 18.89
CA ASP A 78 8.70 5.78 20.35
C ASP A 78 8.93 4.47 21.11
N ALA A 79 8.71 3.33 20.46
CA ALA A 79 8.90 2.01 21.06
C ALA A 79 9.19 0.95 19.99
N VAL A 80 10.00 -0.05 20.36
CA VAL A 80 10.19 -1.28 19.60
C VAL A 80 9.79 -2.46 20.48
N TYR A 81 8.85 -3.26 20.00
CA TYR A 81 8.37 -4.47 20.68
C TYR A 81 8.83 -5.74 19.96
N VAL A 82 9.14 -6.76 20.75
CA VAL A 82 9.66 -8.03 20.25
C VAL A 82 8.54 -9.08 20.25
N ALA A 83 7.83 -9.17 19.12
CA ALA A 83 6.80 -10.17 18.85
C ALA A 83 6.48 -10.21 17.35
N GLY A 84 6.00 -11.34 16.85
CA GLY A 84 5.57 -11.48 15.45
C GLY A 84 4.23 -12.18 15.32
N GLY A 85 3.75 -12.33 14.09
CA GLY A 85 2.53 -13.08 13.77
C GLY A 85 1.23 -12.43 14.28
N ALA A 86 0.17 -13.24 14.31
CA ALA A 86 -1.16 -12.78 14.68
C ALA A 86 -1.23 -12.21 16.11
N GLN A 87 -0.45 -12.76 17.04
CA GLN A 87 -0.38 -12.30 18.43
C GLN A 87 0.23 -10.90 18.57
N ALA A 88 1.18 -10.52 17.70
CA ALA A 88 1.72 -9.16 17.67
C ALA A 88 0.67 -8.16 17.20
N VAL A 89 -0.10 -8.51 16.16
CA VAL A 89 -1.21 -7.70 15.67
C VAL A 89 -2.30 -7.55 16.74
N ALA A 90 -2.65 -8.64 17.43
CA ALA A 90 -3.59 -8.60 18.55
C ALA A 90 -3.08 -7.73 19.71
N ALA A 91 -1.81 -7.85 20.08
CA ALA A 91 -1.22 -7.04 21.15
C ALA A 91 -1.25 -5.54 20.82
N LEU A 92 -1.00 -5.15 19.57
CA LEU A 92 -1.15 -3.77 19.12
C LEU A 92 -2.62 -3.30 19.14
N ALA A 93 -3.56 -4.13 18.73
CA ALA A 93 -4.97 -3.77 18.64
C ALA A 93 -5.64 -3.63 20.03
N PHE A 94 -5.40 -4.60 20.92
CA PHE A 94 -6.03 -4.62 22.25
C PHE A 94 -5.20 -3.89 23.31
N GLY A 95 -3.89 -3.83 23.14
CA GLY A 95 -2.95 -3.49 24.20
C GLY A 95 -2.71 -4.66 25.16
N THR A 96 -1.59 -4.60 25.89
CA THR A 96 -1.21 -5.50 26.98
C THR A 96 -0.61 -4.69 28.13
N GLU A 97 -0.13 -5.35 29.19
CA GLU A 97 0.60 -4.71 30.29
C GLU A 97 1.89 -4.00 29.82
N SER A 98 2.46 -4.42 28.68
CA SER A 98 3.72 -3.89 28.14
C SER A 98 3.57 -3.21 26.78
N ILE A 99 2.57 -3.59 25.98
CA ILE A 99 2.34 -3.07 24.62
C ILE A 99 1.15 -2.12 24.67
N GLN A 100 1.38 -0.85 24.40
CA GLN A 100 0.28 0.11 24.35
C GLN A 100 -0.59 -0.12 23.11
N ARG A 101 -1.92 -0.07 23.29
CA ARG A 101 -2.86 -0.13 22.16
C ARG A 101 -2.63 1.02 21.17
N VAL A 102 -2.85 0.75 19.90
CA VAL A 102 -2.73 1.72 18.79
C VAL A 102 -4.07 1.92 18.08
N ASP A 103 -4.20 3.02 17.33
CA ASP A 103 -5.41 3.35 16.58
C ASP A 103 -5.38 2.80 15.13
N LYS A 104 -4.18 2.61 14.56
CA LYS A 104 -3.96 2.00 13.23
C LYS A 104 -2.72 1.10 13.23
N ILE A 105 -2.80 -0.04 12.55
CA ILE A 105 -1.68 -0.97 12.34
C ILE A 105 -1.33 -0.98 10.84
N CYS A 106 -0.07 -0.71 10.51
CA CYS A 106 0.44 -0.71 9.15
C CYS A 106 1.61 -1.70 8.98
N GLY A 107 2.02 -1.96 7.75
CA GLY A 107 3.19 -2.75 7.38
C GLY A 107 2.84 -4.16 6.88
N PRO A 108 3.60 -4.71 5.92
CA PRO A 108 3.31 -6.01 5.33
C PRO A 108 3.53 -7.15 6.33
N GLY A 109 2.98 -8.33 6.03
CA GLY A 109 3.17 -9.51 6.86
C GLY A 109 2.79 -10.79 6.13
N ASN A 110 3.06 -11.93 6.76
CA ASN A 110 2.62 -13.20 6.22
C ASN A 110 1.09 -13.37 6.32
N LEU A 111 0.58 -14.48 5.76
CA LEU A 111 -0.84 -14.85 5.79
C LEU A 111 -1.49 -14.67 7.17
N PHE A 112 -0.85 -15.12 8.25
CA PHE A 112 -1.41 -15.03 9.60
C PHE A 112 -1.51 -13.58 10.10
N THR A 113 -0.53 -12.74 9.76
CA THR A 113 -0.52 -11.31 10.10
C THR A 113 -1.65 -10.59 9.34
N THR A 114 -1.79 -10.87 8.04
CA THR A 114 -2.86 -10.32 7.20
C THR A 114 -4.24 -10.77 7.67
N LEU A 115 -4.42 -12.05 8.01
CA LEU A 115 -5.69 -12.55 8.56
C LEU A 115 -6.04 -11.94 9.92
N ALA A 116 -5.05 -11.72 10.79
CA ALA A 116 -5.25 -11.03 12.06
C ALA A 116 -5.68 -9.57 11.85
N LYS A 117 -5.00 -8.83 10.96
CA LYS A 117 -5.40 -7.46 10.57
C LYS A 117 -6.84 -7.43 10.07
N ARG A 118 -7.22 -8.37 9.21
CA ARG A 118 -8.59 -8.49 8.68
C ARG A 118 -9.63 -8.70 9.78
N GLN A 119 -9.35 -9.58 10.74
CA GLN A 119 -10.29 -9.89 11.84
C GLN A 119 -10.44 -8.73 12.83
N LEU A 120 -9.41 -7.88 12.98
CA LEU A 120 -9.40 -6.76 13.92
C LEU A 120 -9.77 -5.43 13.29
N TYR A 121 -9.98 -5.38 11.97
CA TYR A 121 -10.43 -4.17 11.29
C TYR A 121 -11.77 -3.69 11.86
N GLY A 122 -11.85 -2.39 12.17
CA GLY A 122 -12.99 -1.77 12.84
C GLY A 122 -12.80 -1.60 14.35
N LEU A 123 -12.04 -2.50 15.00
CA LEU A 123 -11.47 -2.25 16.32
C LEU A 123 -10.23 -1.36 16.22
N VAL A 124 -9.39 -1.64 15.22
CA VAL A 124 -8.20 -0.87 14.87
C VAL A 124 -8.22 -0.60 13.36
N GLY A 125 -7.69 0.54 12.94
CA GLY A 125 -7.48 0.81 11.51
C GLY A 125 -6.38 -0.09 10.94
N ILE A 126 -6.42 -0.35 9.64
CA ILE A 126 -5.33 -1.02 8.91
C ILE A 126 -5.00 -0.24 7.63
N ASP A 127 -3.78 -0.39 7.14
CA ASP A 127 -3.31 0.10 5.84
C ASP A 127 -3.93 -0.67 4.67
N GLY A 128 -4.06 -1.98 4.82
CA GLY A 128 -4.61 -2.85 3.81
C GLY A 128 -4.42 -4.31 4.17
N LEU A 129 -4.72 -5.18 3.20
CA LEU A 129 -4.55 -6.62 3.32
C LEU A 129 -3.62 -7.09 2.20
N PRO A 130 -2.30 -6.83 2.34
CA PRO A 130 -1.35 -7.25 1.32
C PRO A 130 -1.38 -8.77 1.18
N GLY A 131 -1.45 -9.20 -0.07
CA GLY A 131 -1.30 -10.56 -0.55
C GLY A 131 0.14 -10.79 -1.05
N PRO A 132 0.34 -11.80 -1.92
CA PRO A 132 1.63 -11.99 -2.58
C PRO A 132 2.00 -10.76 -3.42
N THR A 133 3.29 -10.45 -3.44
CA THR A 133 3.83 -9.31 -4.18
C THR A 133 3.85 -9.60 -5.69
N GLU A 134 3.70 -8.58 -6.52
CA GLU A 134 3.55 -8.74 -7.98
C GLU A 134 4.17 -7.61 -8.83
N THR A 135 4.79 -8.00 -9.95
CA THR A 135 5.32 -7.07 -10.96
C THR A 135 4.83 -7.42 -12.34
N VAL A 136 4.39 -6.38 -13.05
CA VAL A 136 4.08 -6.44 -14.48
C VAL A 136 5.09 -5.58 -15.24
N VAL A 137 5.83 -6.21 -16.14
CA VAL A 137 6.73 -5.54 -17.09
C VAL A 137 6.01 -5.45 -18.44
N ILE A 138 5.87 -4.25 -19.00
CA ILE A 138 5.48 -4.05 -20.39
C ILE A 138 6.74 -3.73 -21.19
N ALA A 139 7.05 -4.56 -22.19
CA ALA A 139 8.23 -4.36 -23.03
C ALA A 139 7.92 -4.37 -24.54
N ASP A 140 8.52 -3.46 -25.30
CA ASP A 140 8.52 -3.46 -26.77
C ASP A 140 9.88 -3.94 -27.34
N ASP A 141 10.05 -3.91 -28.66
CA ASP A 141 11.30 -4.35 -29.31
C ASP A 141 12.52 -3.46 -29.02
N SER A 142 12.34 -2.29 -28.41
CA SER A 142 13.43 -1.38 -28.05
C SER A 142 14.08 -1.70 -26.71
N ALA A 143 13.39 -2.47 -25.85
CA ALA A 143 13.90 -2.85 -24.52
C ALA A 143 15.06 -3.83 -24.60
N ASP A 144 15.96 -3.75 -23.62
CA ASP A 144 16.95 -4.79 -23.35
C ASP A 144 16.29 -6.00 -22.67
N PRO A 145 16.25 -7.18 -23.32
CA PRO A 145 15.65 -8.36 -22.73
C PRO A 145 16.34 -8.84 -21.45
N ALA A 146 17.64 -8.54 -21.26
CA ALA A 146 18.35 -8.90 -20.04
C ALA A 146 17.91 -8.05 -18.85
N LEU A 147 17.60 -6.78 -19.07
CA LEU A 147 17.07 -5.89 -18.03
C LEU A 147 15.63 -6.26 -17.65
N ALA A 148 14.78 -6.52 -18.65
CA ALA A 148 13.42 -7.01 -18.38
C ALA A 148 13.43 -8.34 -17.61
N ALA A 149 14.36 -9.25 -17.93
CA ALA A 149 14.54 -10.48 -17.16
C ALA A 149 14.99 -10.22 -15.72
N ALA A 150 15.91 -9.27 -15.50
CA ALA A 150 16.38 -8.91 -14.17
C ALA A 150 15.25 -8.34 -13.30
N ASP A 151 14.40 -7.47 -13.85
CA ASP A 151 13.23 -6.92 -13.15
C ASP A 151 12.24 -8.02 -12.73
N LEU A 152 11.94 -8.97 -13.64
CA LEU A 152 11.06 -10.11 -13.33
C LEU A 152 11.65 -11.01 -12.24
N LEU A 153 12.96 -11.26 -12.28
CA LEU A 153 13.66 -12.10 -11.31
C LEU A 153 13.77 -11.45 -9.93
N ALA A 154 14.01 -10.13 -9.89
CA ALA A 154 14.03 -9.35 -8.65
C ALA A 154 12.70 -9.51 -7.90
N GLN A 155 11.58 -9.41 -8.61
CA GLN A 155 10.28 -9.65 -8.01
C GLN A 155 10.09 -11.10 -7.55
N ALA A 156 10.43 -12.06 -8.41
CA ALA A 156 10.24 -13.48 -8.14
C ALA A 156 11.05 -14.00 -6.94
N GLU A 157 12.10 -13.31 -6.51
CA GLU A 157 12.94 -13.73 -5.39
C GLU A 157 12.28 -13.54 -4.02
N HIS A 158 11.24 -12.70 -3.93
CA HIS A 158 10.62 -12.34 -2.67
C HIS A 158 9.99 -13.55 -1.96
N ASP A 159 9.09 -14.26 -2.66
CA ASP A 159 8.28 -15.34 -2.11
C ASP A 159 7.87 -16.33 -3.24
N VAL A 160 7.63 -17.59 -2.89
CA VAL A 160 7.20 -18.63 -3.86
C VAL A 160 5.82 -18.35 -4.47
N LEU A 161 5.04 -17.45 -3.87
CA LEU A 161 3.74 -16.97 -4.36
C LEU A 161 3.86 -15.65 -5.13
N ALA A 162 5.06 -15.06 -5.26
CA ALA A 162 5.25 -13.83 -6.02
C ALA A 162 4.90 -14.04 -7.50
N CYS A 163 4.42 -12.98 -8.14
CA CYS A 163 4.01 -13.01 -9.55
C CYS A 163 4.90 -12.06 -10.37
N ALA A 164 5.56 -12.59 -11.40
CA ALA A 164 6.35 -11.79 -12.35
C ALA A 164 5.79 -12.00 -13.76
N ILE A 165 5.19 -10.95 -14.33
CA ILE A 165 4.46 -11.04 -15.60
C ILE A 165 5.11 -10.12 -16.64
N LEU A 166 5.44 -10.66 -17.81
CA LEU A 166 5.81 -9.89 -18.99
C LEU A 166 4.61 -9.75 -19.93
N LEU A 167 4.26 -8.52 -20.30
CA LEU A 167 3.33 -8.23 -21.39
C LEU A 167 4.12 -7.62 -22.55
N THR A 168 4.01 -8.21 -23.74
CA THR A 168 4.73 -7.69 -24.90
C THR A 168 3.99 -7.97 -26.21
N PRO A 169 3.96 -7.03 -27.17
CA PRO A 169 3.46 -7.33 -28.51
C PRO A 169 4.46 -8.13 -29.37
N SER A 170 5.69 -8.30 -28.90
CA SER A 170 6.77 -8.93 -29.66
C SER A 170 7.06 -10.35 -29.19
N ARG A 171 6.80 -11.31 -30.07
CA ARG A 171 7.20 -12.72 -29.86
C ARG A 171 8.72 -12.86 -29.75
N ALA A 172 9.48 -12.05 -30.48
CA ALA A 172 10.94 -12.07 -30.41
C ALA A 172 11.43 -11.57 -29.04
N MET A 173 10.83 -10.50 -28.52
CA MET A 173 11.12 -10.00 -27.16
C MET A 173 10.81 -11.06 -26.11
N ALA A 174 9.62 -11.68 -26.17
CA ALA A 174 9.21 -12.77 -25.27
C ALA A 174 10.25 -13.91 -25.21
N GLN A 175 10.72 -14.39 -26.36
CA GLN A 175 11.71 -15.47 -26.42
C GLN A 175 13.07 -15.06 -25.85
N LYS A 176 13.52 -13.83 -26.13
CA LYS A 176 14.79 -13.31 -25.61
C LYS A 176 14.74 -13.15 -24.09
N VAL A 177 13.66 -12.60 -23.55
CA VAL A 177 13.47 -12.46 -22.10
C VAL A 177 13.42 -13.84 -21.44
N GLN A 178 12.69 -14.81 -22.01
CA GLN A 178 12.66 -16.17 -21.48
C GLN A 178 14.06 -16.79 -21.39
N ALA A 179 14.89 -16.64 -22.43
CA ALA A 179 16.25 -17.15 -22.43
C ALA A 179 17.13 -16.43 -21.38
N ALA A 180 16.99 -15.10 -21.25
CA ALA A 180 17.73 -14.31 -20.26
C ALA A 180 17.34 -14.68 -18.82
N VAL A 181 16.06 -14.91 -18.54
CA VAL A 181 15.57 -15.38 -17.23
C VAL A 181 16.24 -16.70 -16.85
N LEU A 182 16.27 -17.67 -17.77
CA LEU A 182 16.91 -18.97 -17.51
C LEU A 182 18.41 -18.84 -17.24
N HIS A 183 19.09 -17.99 -17.99
CA HIS A 183 20.52 -17.78 -17.82
C HIS A 183 20.86 -17.09 -16.48
N GLN A 184 20.16 -16.01 -16.14
CA GLN A 184 20.41 -15.28 -14.89
C GLN A 184 20.04 -16.11 -13.65
N LEU A 185 19.04 -16.98 -13.73
CA LEU A 185 18.63 -17.86 -12.63
C LEU A 185 19.76 -18.78 -12.12
N GLU A 186 20.71 -19.14 -12.99
CA GLU A 186 21.88 -19.96 -12.64
C GLU A 186 22.85 -19.25 -11.67
N GLU A 187 22.79 -17.92 -11.60
CA GLU A 187 23.73 -17.10 -10.83
C GLU A 187 23.13 -16.59 -9.49
N LEU A 188 21.82 -16.73 -9.28
CA LEU A 188 21.11 -16.14 -8.15
C LEU A 188 21.06 -17.06 -6.93
N GLY A 189 21.15 -16.48 -5.73
CA GLY A 189 21.24 -17.26 -4.48
C GLY A 189 19.90 -17.85 -3.97
N ARG A 190 18.76 -17.43 -4.52
CA ARG A 190 17.42 -17.86 -4.11
C ARG A 190 16.67 -18.63 -5.20
N SER A 191 17.39 -19.38 -6.03
CA SER A 191 16.82 -20.04 -7.23
C SER A 191 15.59 -20.91 -6.96
N ASP A 192 15.51 -21.61 -5.82
CA ASP A 192 14.32 -22.41 -5.48
C ASP A 192 13.08 -21.54 -5.23
N THR A 193 13.24 -20.37 -4.60
CA THR A 193 12.12 -19.43 -4.39
C THR A 193 11.66 -18.87 -5.72
N ILE A 194 12.62 -18.40 -6.51
CA ILE A 194 12.38 -17.83 -7.84
C ILE A 194 11.70 -18.86 -8.74
N ALA A 195 12.20 -20.10 -8.80
CA ALA A 195 11.59 -21.16 -9.60
C ALA A 195 10.15 -21.45 -9.18
N GLY A 196 9.85 -21.42 -7.87
CA GLY A 196 8.48 -21.55 -7.36
C GLY A 196 7.55 -20.42 -7.83
N ALA A 197 8.00 -19.16 -7.71
CA ALA A 197 7.25 -17.99 -8.19
C ALA A 197 7.01 -18.05 -9.71
N LEU A 198 8.04 -18.45 -10.47
CA LEU A 198 7.99 -18.56 -11.92
C LEU A 198 7.00 -19.65 -12.39
N GLN A 199 6.83 -20.73 -11.63
CA GLN A 199 5.93 -21.83 -11.97
C GLN A 199 4.45 -21.56 -11.61
N ASN A 200 4.19 -20.80 -10.54
CA ASN A 200 2.85 -20.72 -9.94
C ASN A 200 2.05 -19.48 -10.32
N GLY A 201 2.70 -18.33 -10.51
CA GLY A 201 2.01 -17.04 -10.68
C GLY A 201 2.59 -16.13 -11.76
N SER A 202 3.64 -16.56 -12.43
CA SER A 202 4.38 -15.76 -13.42
C SER A 202 4.11 -16.21 -14.85
N GLY A 203 4.42 -15.36 -15.82
CA GLY A 203 4.27 -15.73 -17.22
C GLY A 203 4.58 -14.64 -18.22
N ILE A 204 4.65 -15.03 -19.49
CA ILE A 204 4.79 -14.10 -20.62
C ILE A 204 3.49 -14.14 -21.43
N VAL A 205 2.88 -12.97 -21.62
CA VAL A 205 1.68 -12.78 -22.43
C VAL A 205 2.04 -11.99 -23.66
N ILE A 206 1.82 -12.61 -24.83
CA ILE A 206 1.96 -11.94 -26.12
C ILE A 206 0.67 -11.19 -26.41
N THR A 207 0.74 -9.87 -26.51
CA THR A 207 -0.38 -9.00 -26.85
C THR A 207 -0.38 -8.65 -28.34
N GLU A 208 -1.49 -8.13 -28.85
CA GLU A 208 -1.61 -7.62 -30.22
C GLU A 208 -0.93 -6.25 -30.37
N SER A 209 -0.85 -5.48 -29.28
CA SER A 209 -0.27 -4.14 -29.27
C SER A 209 0.14 -3.70 -27.86
N LEU A 210 0.92 -2.62 -27.76
CA LEU A 210 1.19 -1.95 -26.49
C LEU A 210 -0.09 -1.42 -25.82
N SER A 211 -1.05 -0.93 -26.60
CA SER A 211 -2.34 -0.49 -26.06
C SER A 211 -3.10 -1.63 -25.40
N GLN A 212 -3.07 -2.84 -25.97
CA GLN A 212 -3.65 -4.01 -25.32
C GLN A 212 -2.87 -4.42 -24.08
N ALA A 213 -1.53 -4.33 -24.09
CA ALA A 213 -0.72 -4.58 -22.89
C ALA A 213 -1.07 -3.63 -21.74
N VAL A 214 -1.22 -2.33 -22.01
CA VAL A 214 -1.65 -1.34 -21.01
C VAL A 214 -3.07 -1.63 -20.52
N ALA A 215 -4.00 -1.99 -21.42
CA ALA A 215 -5.36 -2.35 -21.02
C ALA A 215 -5.40 -3.59 -20.10
N LEU A 216 -4.60 -4.62 -20.42
CA LEU A 216 -4.44 -5.80 -19.57
C LEU A 216 -3.79 -5.46 -18.23
N ALA A 217 -2.76 -4.60 -18.20
CA ALA A 217 -2.15 -4.15 -16.96
C ALA A 217 -3.16 -3.39 -16.07
N ASN A 218 -4.00 -2.53 -16.66
CA ASN A 218 -5.08 -1.86 -15.92
C ASN A 218 -6.12 -2.84 -15.36
N ASP A 219 -6.43 -3.92 -16.10
CA ASP A 219 -7.36 -4.94 -15.62
C ASP A 219 -6.72 -5.88 -14.59
N TYR A 220 -5.42 -6.11 -14.68
CA TYR A 220 -4.69 -6.84 -13.66
C TYR A 220 -4.54 -6.01 -12.37
N ALA A 221 -4.32 -4.70 -12.52
CA ALA A 221 -4.10 -3.73 -11.45
C ALA A 221 -2.92 -4.11 -10.53
N PRO A 222 -1.69 -4.16 -11.08
CA PRO A 222 -0.52 -4.67 -10.38
C PRO A 222 -0.07 -3.78 -9.22
N GLU A 223 0.64 -4.37 -8.27
CA GLU A 223 1.47 -3.66 -7.30
C GLU A 223 2.53 -2.80 -8.00
N HIS A 224 3.37 -3.40 -8.85
CA HIS A 224 4.39 -2.68 -9.63
C HIS A 224 4.16 -2.81 -11.14
N LEU A 225 4.24 -1.69 -11.86
CA LEU A 225 4.13 -1.63 -13.32
C LEU A 225 5.36 -0.97 -13.95
N CYS A 226 6.18 -1.76 -14.63
CA CYS A 226 7.40 -1.31 -15.31
C CYS A 226 7.17 -1.15 -16.81
N LEU A 227 7.45 0.04 -17.35
CA LEU A 227 7.32 0.38 -18.77
C LEU A 227 8.70 0.46 -19.42
N LEU A 228 9.13 -0.65 -20.02
CA LEU A 228 10.38 -0.77 -20.78
C LEU A 228 10.04 -0.62 -22.26
N VAL A 229 9.77 0.60 -22.70
CA VAL A 229 9.35 0.91 -24.08
C VAL A 229 10.07 2.17 -24.57
N GLN A 230 10.07 2.43 -25.88
CA GLN A 230 10.85 3.54 -26.45
C GLN A 230 10.47 4.92 -25.90
N ASN A 231 9.17 5.15 -25.62
CA ASN A 231 8.63 6.41 -25.09
C ASN A 231 7.67 6.17 -23.90
N PRO A 232 8.17 5.77 -22.71
CA PRO A 232 7.31 5.28 -21.63
C PRO A 232 6.34 6.34 -21.09
N TRP A 233 6.71 7.62 -21.17
CA TRP A 233 5.89 8.74 -20.72
C TRP A 233 4.59 8.92 -21.51
N GLU A 234 4.56 8.54 -22.79
CA GLU A 234 3.36 8.67 -23.64
C GLU A 234 2.22 7.73 -23.19
N HIS A 235 2.55 6.68 -22.45
CA HIS A 235 1.57 5.71 -21.97
C HIS A 235 0.99 6.06 -20.60
N LEU A 236 1.62 6.99 -19.86
CA LEU A 236 1.28 7.26 -18.46
C LEU A 236 -0.18 7.69 -18.26
N SER A 237 -0.74 8.51 -19.15
CA SER A 237 -2.14 8.94 -19.07
C SER A 237 -3.16 7.82 -19.28
N SER A 238 -2.72 6.70 -19.86
CA SER A 238 -3.55 5.51 -20.09
C SER A 238 -3.52 4.54 -18.91
N ILE A 239 -2.61 4.74 -17.94
CA ILE A 239 -2.54 3.93 -16.72
C ILE A 239 -3.65 4.40 -15.77
N GLN A 240 -4.50 3.48 -15.35
CA GLN A 240 -5.62 3.70 -14.44
C GLN A 240 -5.39 3.02 -13.09
N ASN A 241 -4.79 1.82 -13.09
CA ASN A 241 -4.59 1.02 -11.89
C ASN A 241 -3.15 0.48 -11.85
N ALA A 242 -2.37 0.95 -10.88
CA ALA A 242 -1.07 0.39 -10.48
C ALA A 242 -0.72 0.93 -9.09
N GLY A 243 -0.01 0.15 -8.27
CA GLY A 243 0.57 0.66 -7.02
C GLY A 243 1.67 1.67 -7.33
N GLY A 244 2.64 1.28 -8.15
CA GLY A 244 3.74 2.12 -8.61
C GLY A 244 3.97 1.97 -10.12
N VAL A 245 4.35 3.06 -10.79
CA VAL A 245 4.70 3.06 -12.21
C VAL A 245 6.16 3.45 -12.40
N PHE A 246 6.90 2.60 -13.10
CA PHE A 246 8.34 2.64 -13.29
C PHE A 246 8.63 2.90 -14.77
N LEU A 247 9.23 4.06 -15.09
CA LEU A 247 9.28 4.59 -16.45
C LEU A 247 10.68 4.46 -17.07
N GLY A 248 10.83 3.51 -18.00
CA GLY A 248 12.06 3.24 -18.73
C GLY A 248 13.07 2.41 -17.93
N GLU A 249 14.08 1.90 -18.63
CA GLU A 249 15.04 0.91 -18.11
C GLU A 249 15.89 1.38 -16.92
N ARG A 250 16.00 2.69 -16.70
CA ARG A 250 16.79 3.27 -15.59
C ARG A 250 15.97 3.48 -14.32
N SER A 251 14.65 3.30 -14.40
CA SER A 251 13.71 3.56 -13.32
C SER A 251 13.07 2.25 -12.89
N PHE A 252 13.87 1.25 -12.51
CA PHE A 252 13.38 -0.09 -12.19
C PHE A 252 12.92 -0.22 -10.73
N GLU A 253 12.10 -1.24 -10.48
CA GLU A 253 11.36 -1.49 -9.23
C GLU A 253 12.23 -1.39 -7.97
N VAL A 254 13.41 -2.02 -7.99
CA VAL A 254 14.34 -2.06 -6.85
C VAL A 254 14.72 -0.65 -6.38
N LEU A 255 14.83 0.33 -7.26
CA LEU A 255 15.08 1.70 -6.81
C LEU A 255 13.90 2.26 -6.02
N GLY A 256 12.66 1.93 -6.42
CA GLY A 256 11.43 2.23 -5.70
C GLY A 256 11.37 1.56 -4.33
N ASP A 257 11.78 0.29 -4.26
CA ASP A 257 11.77 -0.49 -3.01
C ASP A 257 12.63 0.09 -1.91
N TYR A 258 13.71 0.79 -2.28
CA TYR A 258 14.74 1.17 -1.33
C TYR A 258 14.95 2.69 -1.21
N VAL A 259 15.10 3.42 -2.32
CA VAL A 259 15.77 4.73 -2.27
C VAL A 259 15.15 5.84 -3.12
N ALA A 260 14.22 5.54 -4.02
CA ALA A 260 13.64 6.56 -4.91
C ALA A 260 12.70 7.54 -4.19
N GLY A 261 12.07 7.11 -3.08
CA GLY A 261 11.30 7.98 -2.18
C GLY A 261 9.87 7.51 -1.88
N PRO A 262 9.02 7.18 -2.88
CA PRO A 262 7.68 6.66 -2.63
C PRO A 262 7.71 5.37 -1.79
N SER A 263 6.65 5.14 -1.00
CA SER A 263 6.57 3.92 -0.19
C SER A 263 6.35 2.70 -1.08
N HIS A 264 7.17 1.67 -0.86
CA HIS A 264 6.98 0.35 -1.47
C HIS A 264 5.93 -0.52 -0.79
N VAL A 265 5.26 -0.01 0.27
CA VAL A 265 4.13 -0.72 0.86
C VAL A 265 2.92 -0.42 -0.01
N MET A 266 2.78 -1.22 -1.06
CA MET A 266 1.88 -1.00 -2.17
C MET A 266 0.70 -2.00 -2.16
N PRO A 267 -0.40 -1.68 -2.86
CA PRO A 267 -1.54 -2.56 -2.98
C PRO A 267 -1.28 -3.73 -3.95
N THR A 268 -1.38 -4.95 -3.45
CA THR A 268 -1.21 -6.21 -4.20
C THR A 268 -2.56 -6.85 -4.58
N GLY A 269 -2.55 -7.86 -5.44
CA GLY A 269 -3.69 -8.76 -5.66
C GLY A 269 -4.88 -8.04 -6.29
N GLY A 270 -4.61 -7.10 -7.19
CA GLY A 270 -5.62 -6.28 -7.85
C GLY A 270 -6.22 -5.16 -6.99
N THR A 271 -5.75 -4.98 -5.75
CA THR A 271 -6.29 -3.95 -4.86
C THR A 271 -5.86 -2.53 -5.25
N ALA A 272 -4.91 -2.36 -6.19
CA ALA A 272 -4.55 -1.06 -6.76
C ALA A 272 -5.74 -0.36 -7.47
N ARG A 273 -6.85 -1.08 -7.70
CA ARG A 273 -8.11 -0.50 -8.19
C ARG A 273 -8.80 0.44 -7.20
N PHE A 274 -8.51 0.31 -5.91
CA PHE A 274 -9.19 1.07 -4.86
C PHE A 274 -8.31 1.46 -3.67
N ASN A 275 -7.08 0.92 -3.58
CA ASN A 275 -6.07 1.30 -2.60
C ASN A 275 -4.95 2.08 -3.26
N SER A 276 -4.16 2.76 -2.43
CA SER A 276 -2.94 3.46 -2.84
C SER A 276 -1.75 2.92 -2.04
N PRO A 277 -0.51 3.13 -2.51
CA PRO A 277 0.66 2.96 -1.66
C PRO A 277 0.54 3.78 -0.38
N ILE A 278 1.14 3.27 0.71
CA ILE A 278 1.19 4.00 1.96
C ILE A 278 1.76 5.39 1.74
N ASN A 279 1.03 6.40 2.18
CA ASN A 279 1.45 7.80 2.12
C ASN A 279 0.96 8.58 3.34
N VAL A 280 1.20 9.88 3.37
CA VAL A 280 0.82 10.74 4.51
C VAL A 280 -0.68 10.67 4.81
N ASN A 281 -1.53 10.49 3.79
CA ASN A 281 -2.99 10.43 3.97
C ASN A 281 -3.44 9.20 4.77
N ASP A 282 -2.66 8.12 4.79
CA ASP A 282 -2.94 6.95 5.62
C ASP A 282 -2.91 7.23 7.11
N PHE A 283 -2.24 8.30 7.50
CA PHE A 283 -1.94 8.64 8.89
C PHE A 283 -2.69 9.87 9.37
N VAL A 284 -3.68 10.34 8.62
CA VAL A 284 -4.55 11.45 9.00
C VAL A 284 -6.03 11.06 8.93
N LYS A 285 -6.85 11.82 9.64
CA LYS A 285 -8.32 11.76 9.64
C LYS A 285 -8.85 13.11 9.19
N ILE A 286 -9.88 13.08 8.35
CA ILE A 286 -10.61 14.27 7.92
C ILE A 286 -11.88 14.38 8.77
N ILE A 287 -12.06 15.51 9.44
CA ILE A 287 -13.22 15.80 10.30
C ILE A 287 -13.98 16.96 9.66
N SER A 288 -15.22 16.72 9.25
CA SER A 288 -16.10 17.76 8.70
C SER A 288 -16.50 18.77 9.77
N ILE A 289 -16.52 20.05 9.40
CA ILE A 289 -16.99 21.17 10.22
C ILE A 289 -18.30 21.66 9.61
N ILE A 290 -19.34 21.76 10.44
CA ILE A 290 -20.63 22.34 10.08
C ILE A 290 -21.03 23.30 11.20
N GLY A 291 -21.10 24.59 10.87
CA GLY A 291 -21.44 25.66 11.80
C GLY A 291 -22.42 26.65 11.14
N LEU A 292 -23.67 26.23 10.99
CA LEU A 292 -24.71 27.00 10.30
C LEU A 292 -25.42 27.98 11.23
N ASN A 293 -25.88 29.10 10.69
CA ASN A 293 -26.63 30.12 11.44
C ASN A 293 -28.15 30.01 11.22
N GLU A 294 -28.92 30.94 11.79
CA GLU A 294 -30.39 30.97 11.69
C GLU A 294 -30.90 31.13 10.25
N ASN A 295 -30.20 31.92 9.42
CA ASN A 295 -30.58 32.10 8.01
C ASN A 295 -30.49 30.79 7.24
N ALA A 296 -29.36 30.08 7.39
CA ALA A 296 -29.17 28.77 6.77
C ALA A 296 -30.22 27.76 7.25
N LEU A 297 -30.48 27.71 8.56
CA LEU A 297 -31.49 26.82 9.13
C LEU A 297 -32.88 27.10 8.55
N ALA A 298 -33.28 28.37 8.45
CA ALA A 298 -34.56 28.74 7.85
C ALA A 298 -34.66 28.29 6.37
N GLN A 299 -33.55 28.31 5.63
CA GLN A 299 -33.52 27.88 4.23
C GLN A 299 -33.54 26.35 4.06
N ILE A 300 -32.71 25.61 4.79
CA ILE A 300 -32.51 24.16 4.57
C ILE A 300 -33.28 23.28 5.54
N GLY A 301 -33.69 23.82 6.69
CA GLY A 301 -34.41 23.12 7.75
C GLY A 301 -35.71 22.46 7.25
N PRO A 302 -36.60 23.17 6.53
CA PRO A 302 -37.84 22.57 6.03
C PRO A 302 -37.61 21.34 5.14
N ALA A 303 -36.55 21.34 4.33
CA ALA A 303 -36.18 20.17 3.52
C ALA A 303 -35.70 19.01 4.41
N ALA A 304 -34.85 19.29 5.42
CA ALA A 304 -34.39 18.29 6.37
C ALA A 304 -35.54 17.65 7.18
N GLU A 305 -36.50 18.46 7.63
CA GLU A 305 -37.69 17.96 8.33
C GLU A 305 -38.58 17.10 7.42
N THR A 306 -38.78 17.53 6.16
CA THR A 306 -39.54 16.76 5.18
C THR A 306 -38.91 15.39 4.91
N MET A 307 -37.58 15.34 4.71
CA MET A 307 -36.85 14.08 4.54
C MET A 307 -36.96 13.20 5.79
N ALA A 308 -36.76 13.77 6.98
CA ALA A 308 -36.85 13.02 8.24
C ALA A 308 -38.26 12.43 8.47
N ASN A 309 -39.32 13.15 8.13
CA ASN A 309 -40.70 12.64 8.19
C ASN A 309 -40.94 11.52 7.18
N ALA A 310 -40.43 11.66 5.94
CA ALA A 310 -40.55 10.64 4.90
C ALA A 310 -39.80 9.34 5.29
N GLU A 311 -38.68 9.45 5.99
CA GLU A 311 -37.92 8.32 6.53
C GLU A 311 -38.53 7.74 7.83
N GLY A 312 -39.58 8.35 8.37
CA GLY A 312 -40.20 7.93 9.63
C GLY A 312 -39.38 8.26 10.88
N LEU A 313 -38.38 9.13 10.77
CA LEU A 313 -37.48 9.54 11.86
C LEU A 313 -38.05 10.75 12.63
N SER A 314 -39.14 10.52 13.38
CA SER A 314 -39.87 11.58 14.07
C SER A 314 -39.03 12.43 15.03
N ALA A 315 -38.01 11.85 15.68
CA ALA A 315 -37.09 12.60 16.54
C ALA A 315 -36.16 13.53 15.75
N HIS A 316 -35.76 13.17 14.53
CA HIS A 316 -34.95 14.03 13.66
C HIS A 316 -35.79 15.21 13.17
N ALA A 317 -37.01 14.96 12.69
CA ALA A 317 -37.96 16.00 12.28
C ALA A 317 -38.23 16.98 13.42
N ALA A 318 -38.54 16.46 14.62
CA ALA A 318 -38.79 17.28 15.80
C ALA A 318 -37.56 18.12 16.23
N ALA A 319 -36.33 17.62 16.01
CA ALA A 319 -35.12 18.38 16.33
C ALA A 319 -34.93 19.62 15.44
N VAL A 320 -35.37 19.53 14.17
CA VAL A 320 -35.40 20.65 13.22
C VAL A 320 -36.54 21.60 13.57
N SER A 321 -37.77 21.08 13.68
CA SER A 321 -38.99 21.85 13.97
C SER A 321 -38.89 22.71 15.23
N ARG A 322 -38.18 22.24 16.28
CA ARG A 322 -37.97 23.00 17.52
C ARG A 322 -37.00 24.18 17.41
N ARG A 323 -36.24 24.27 16.32
CA ARG A 323 -35.24 25.32 16.06
C ARG A 323 -35.65 26.27 14.94
N LEU A 324 -36.67 25.90 14.15
CA LEU A 324 -37.40 26.78 13.23
C LEU A 324 -38.47 27.58 13.99
#